data_AF-A0A151R877-F1
#
_entry.id   AF-A0A151R877-F1
#
_cell.length_a   1.000
_cell.length_b   1.000
_cell.length_c   1.000
_cell.angle_alpha   90.00
_cell.angle_beta   90.00
_cell.angle_gamma   90.00
#
_symmetry.space_group_name_H-M   'P 1'
#
loop_
_entity.id
_entity.type
_entity.pdbx_description
1 polymer ?
#
loop_
_entity_poly.entity_id
_entity_poly.type
_entity_poly.pdbx_seq_one_letter_code
_entity_poly.pdbx_strand_id
1 'polypeptide(L)'
;MSLPFWSLLSSCISLIRTVWDVLCDKDQNSKKISSVGTYERRILEINRKRVKVVKPATKTSFPTTEIRGSYAPPFHVELFRNDQHRLKIVVDSDNEADLMVQSRHIRDVIVLVIRGLAQRFNSTSLNSLLKIET
;
A
#
# COMPACT_ATOMS: atom_id res chain seq x y z
N MET A 1 -23.64 12.26 -17.36
CA MET A 1 -23.02 10.99 -17.80
C MET A 1 -21.92 10.63 -16.80
N SER A 2 -22.22 9.79 -15.82
CA SER A 2 -21.23 9.28 -14.87
C SER A 2 -20.45 8.15 -15.53
N LEU A 3 -19.16 8.35 -15.77
CA LEU A 3 -18.26 7.24 -16.11
C LEU A 3 -18.41 6.16 -15.04
N PRO A 4 -18.61 4.88 -15.41
CA PRO A 4 -18.76 3.83 -14.42
C PRO A 4 -17.47 3.78 -13.60
N PHE A 5 -17.60 3.76 -12.28
CA PHE A 5 -16.48 3.68 -11.34
C PHE A 5 -15.41 2.63 -11.75
N TRP A 6 -15.85 1.56 -12.41
CA TRP A 6 -15.03 0.52 -13.03
C TRP A 6 -14.07 1.00 -14.14
N SER A 7 -14.44 1.97 -14.97
CA SER A 7 -13.55 2.50 -16.02
C SER A 7 -12.42 3.33 -15.43
N LEU A 8 -12.72 4.14 -14.40
CA LEU A 8 -11.71 4.87 -13.62
C LEU A 8 -10.79 3.90 -12.88
N LEU A 9 -11.34 2.82 -12.29
CA LEU A 9 -10.54 1.79 -11.64
C LEU A 9 -9.60 1.08 -12.63
N SER A 10 -10.10 0.76 -13.82
CA SER A 10 -9.31 0.13 -14.89
C SER A 10 -8.18 1.05 -15.39
N SER A 11 -8.45 2.35 -15.55
CA SER A 11 -7.44 3.36 -15.89
C SER A 11 -6.43 3.60 -14.76
N CYS A 12 -6.84 3.53 -13.49
CA CYS A 12 -5.91 3.61 -12.37
C CYS A 12 -5.03 2.36 -12.25
N ILE A 13 -5.55 1.18 -12.59
CA ILE A 13 -4.78 -0.07 -12.63
C ILE A 13 -3.85 -0.12 -13.85
N SER A 14 -4.12 0.66 -14.90
CA SER A 14 -3.19 0.86 -16.03
C SER A 14 -2.05 1.84 -15.74
N LEU A 15 -2.03 2.49 -14.57
CA LEU A 15 -0.92 3.37 -14.19
C LEU A 15 0.34 2.54 -13.93
N ILE A 16 1.40 2.88 -14.65
CA ILE A 16 2.72 2.24 -14.57
C ILE A 16 3.30 2.33 -13.14
N ARG A 17 2.96 3.40 -12.41
CA ARG A 17 3.35 3.67 -11.02
C ARG A 17 2.45 4.77 -10.45
N THR A 18 2.00 4.62 -9.20
CA THR A 18 1.33 5.69 -8.43
C THR A 18 2.12 5.97 -7.17
N VAL A 19 2.25 7.23 -6.81
CA VAL A 19 3.01 7.69 -5.65
C VAL A 19 2.09 8.54 -4.78
N TRP A 20 2.04 8.25 -3.50
CA TRP A 20 1.17 8.90 -2.53
C TRP A 20 1.99 9.39 -1.33
N ASP A 21 1.67 10.58 -0.85
CA ASP A 21 2.14 11.05 0.45
C ASP A 21 1.28 10.45 1.55
N VAL A 22 1.95 9.78 2.49
CA VAL A 22 1.31 9.11 3.62
C VAL A 22 2.02 9.50 4.91
N LEU A 23 1.34 9.38 6.03
CA LEU A 23 1.90 9.59 7.36
C LEU A 23 2.10 8.24 8.03
N CYS A 24 3.26 8.02 8.63
CA CYS A 24 3.56 6.81 9.40
C CYS A 24 3.77 7.21 10.87
N ASP A 25 3.23 6.41 11.78
CA ASP A 25 3.47 6.60 13.21
C ASP A 25 4.90 6.16 13.54
N LYS A 26 5.68 7.05 14.16
CA LYS A 26 7.06 6.80 14.53
C LYS A 26 7.18 5.82 15.71
N ASP A 27 6.13 5.73 16.54
CA ASP A 27 6.22 5.12 17.86
C ASP A 27 5.72 3.67 17.91
N GLN A 28 5.13 3.15 16.81
CA GLN A 28 4.59 1.78 16.78
C GLN A 28 5.62 0.67 16.95
N ASN A 29 6.90 0.92 16.67
CA ASN A 29 7.97 -0.06 16.91
C ASN A 29 8.40 -0.12 18.39
N SER A 30 7.91 0.80 19.23
CA SER A 30 8.15 0.78 20.67
C SER A 30 6.85 0.46 21.40
N LYS A 31 6.80 -0.71 22.06
CA LYS A 31 5.66 -1.14 22.90
C LYS A 31 5.48 -0.22 24.13
N LYS A 32 5.14 1.06 23.99
CA LYS A 32 4.76 1.94 25.11
C LYS A 32 3.71 2.99 24.70
N ILE A 33 2.59 2.91 25.40
CA ILE A 33 1.53 3.90 25.68
C ILE A 33 1.77 5.27 25.01
N SER A 34 0.99 5.58 23.97
CA SER A 34 1.07 6.80 23.18
C SER A 34 0.63 8.04 23.95
N SER A 35 1.61 8.87 24.32
CA SER A 35 1.50 10.32 24.17
C SER A 35 1.48 10.65 22.68
N VAL A 36 0.66 11.62 22.26
CA VAL A 36 0.51 12.18 20.89
C VAL A 36 1.71 11.87 19.97
N GLY A 37 1.57 10.81 19.15
CA GLY A 37 2.66 10.32 18.30
C GLY A 37 3.04 11.35 17.25
N THR A 38 4.35 11.52 17.02
CA THR A 38 4.85 12.43 15.97
C THR A 38 4.75 11.71 14.62
N TYR A 39 3.66 11.91 13.90
CA TYR A 39 3.49 11.37 12.56
C TYR A 39 4.58 11.92 11.62
N GLU A 40 5.33 11.03 10.99
CA GLU A 40 6.34 11.41 9.98
C GLU A 40 5.82 11.15 8.57
N ARG A 41 6.11 12.08 7.65
CA ARG A 41 5.81 11.91 6.22
C ARG A 41 6.63 10.75 5.64
N ARG A 42 5.95 9.91 4.87
CA ARG A 42 6.47 8.80 4.07
C ARG A 42 5.87 8.87 2.67
N ILE A 43 6.52 8.18 1.74
CA ILE A 43 6.09 8.06 0.36
C ILE A 43 5.66 6.61 0.13
N LEU A 44 4.39 6.39 -0.20
CA LEU A 44 3.85 5.11 -0.63
C LEU A 44 3.94 5.02 -2.14
N GLU A 45 4.81 4.14 -2.63
CA GLU A 45 4.96 3.86 -4.05
C GLU A 45 4.31 2.52 -4.39
N ILE A 46 3.35 2.56 -5.30
CA ILE A 46 2.63 1.38 -5.77
C ILE A 46 2.94 1.24 -7.26
N ASN A 47 3.51 0.10 -7.63
CA ASN A 47 3.72 -0.31 -9.00
C ASN A 47 2.95 -1.59 -9.25
N ARG A 48 2.64 -1.90 -10.50
CA ARG A 48 2.11 -3.20 -10.91
C ARG A 48 2.84 -4.39 -10.30
N LYS A 49 4.16 -4.33 -10.07
CA LYS A 49 4.96 -5.44 -9.52
C LYS A 49 5.15 -5.41 -8.00
N ARG A 50 5.18 -4.24 -7.37
CA ARG A 50 5.65 -4.07 -5.98
C ARG A 50 4.97 -2.89 -5.31
N VAL A 51 4.87 -2.96 -3.99
CA VAL A 51 4.55 -1.83 -3.12
C VAL A 51 5.79 -1.47 -2.28
N LYS A 52 6.01 -0.18 -2.04
CA LYS A 52 7.10 0.31 -1.22
C LYS A 52 6.65 1.46 -0.33
N VAL A 53 7.16 1.50 0.89
CA VAL A 53 7.07 2.66 1.78
C VAL A 53 8.46 3.22 1.97
N VAL A 54 8.64 4.49 1.65
CA VAL A 54 9.95 5.15 1.62
C VAL A 54 9.94 6.34 2.57
N LYS A 55 10.94 6.38 3.45
CA LYS A 55 11.31 7.57 4.19
C LYS A 55 11.95 8.58 3.24
N PRO A 56 11.32 9.74 3.01
CA PRO A 56 11.87 10.74 2.11
C PRO A 56 13.22 11.24 2.64
N ALA A 57 14.09 11.61 1.71
CA ALA A 57 15.36 12.24 2.03
C ALA A 57 15.11 13.57 2.78
N THR A 58 15.89 13.83 3.81
CA THR A 58 15.96 15.16 4.44
C THR A 58 17.27 15.82 4.06
N LYS A 59 17.46 17.10 4.42
CA LYS A 59 18.71 17.84 4.12
C LYS A 59 19.98 17.10 4.59
N THR A 60 19.86 16.15 5.52
CA THR A 60 20.96 15.41 6.13
C THR A 60 20.87 13.89 5.95
N SER A 61 19.90 13.35 5.19
CA SER A 61 19.72 11.89 5.07
C SER A 61 19.29 11.43 3.68
N PHE A 62 19.83 10.29 3.25
CA PHE A 62 19.41 9.61 2.03
C PHE A 62 18.02 8.98 2.20
N PRO A 63 17.25 8.83 1.10
CA PRO A 63 15.94 8.20 1.16
C PRO A 63 16.11 6.74 1.56
N THR A 64 15.34 6.29 2.54
CA THR A 64 15.44 4.93 3.09
C THR A 64 14.15 4.17 2.84
N THR A 65 14.23 2.98 2.24
CA THR A 65 13.04 2.14 2.05
C THR A 65 12.76 1.41 3.35
N GLU A 66 11.61 1.66 3.95
CA GLU A 66 11.19 1.00 5.20
C GLU A 66 10.54 -0.34 4.88
N ILE A 67 9.69 -0.38 3.85
CA ILE A 67 9.03 -1.61 3.42
C ILE A 67 9.11 -1.75 1.91
N ARG A 68 9.31 -2.98 1.46
CA ARG A 68 9.25 -3.37 0.05
C ARG A 68 8.65 -4.76 -0.09
N GLY A 69 7.44 -4.82 -0.65
CA GLY A 69 6.70 -6.06 -0.79
C GLY A 69 6.31 -6.37 -2.24
N SER A 70 6.12 -7.66 -2.53
CA SER A 70 5.36 -8.13 -3.69
C SER A 70 3.93 -8.44 -3.26
N TYR A 71 3.01 -8.55 -4.21
CA TYR A 71 1.62 -8.86 -3.90
C TYR A 71 1.32 -10.36 -3.74
N ALA A 72 2.36 -11.20 -3.68
CA ALA A 72 2.21 -12.62 -3.43
C ALA A 72 1.80 -12.88 -1.96
N PRO A 73 1.00 -13.93 -1.67
CA PRO A 73 0.73 -14.34 -0.30
C PRO A 73 2.02 -14.47 0.52
N PRO A 74 2.02 -14.07 1.82
CA PRO A 74 0.86 -13.73 2.66
C PRO A 74 0.39 -12.26 2.59
N PHE A 75 0.79 -11.51 1.55
CA PHE A 75 0.48 -10.09 1.39
C PHE A 75 -1.02 -9.75 1.52
N HIS A 76 -1.35 -8.76 2.34
CA HIS A 76 -2.71 -8.21 2.45
C HIS A 76 -2.72 -6.76 2.94
N VAL A 77 -3.90 -6.14 2.86
CA VAL A 77 -4.14 -4.77 3.36
C VAL A 77 -5.34 -4.77 4.30
N GLU A 78 -5.11 -4.28 5.50
CA GLU A 78 -6.12 -4.15 6.56
C GLU A 78 -6.63 -2.70 6.65
N LEU A 79 -7.89 -2.57 7.07
CA LEU A 79 -8.54 -1.28 7.32
C LEU A 79 -8.86 -1.19 8.80
N PHE A 80 -8.55 -0.06 9.42
CA PHE A 80 -8.94 0.20 10.80
C PHE A 80 -10.40 0.63 10.86
N ARG A 81 -11.22 -0.09 11.63
CA ARG A 81 -12.65 0.27 11.80
C ARG A 81 -12.82 1.55 12.63
N ASN A 82 -11.88 1.81 13.53
CA ASN A 82 -11.92 2.94 14.45
C ASN A 82 -11.38 4.23 13.82
N ASP A 83 -10.67 4.14 12.70
CA ASP A 83 -10.08 5.29 12.02
C ASP A 83 -10.24 5.17 10.50
N GLN A 84 -11.01 6.10 9.94
CA GLN A 84 -11.34 6.11 8.51
C GLN A 84 -10.19 6.54 7.61
N HIS A 85 -9.09 7.05 8.18
CA HIS A 85 -7.92 7.55 7.46
C HIS A 85 -6.73 6.60 7.53
N ARG A 86 -6.82 5.53 8.32
CA ARG A 86 -5.73 4.57 8.51
C ARG A 86 -5.93 3.30 7.71
N LEU A 87 -4.84 2.80 7.15
CA LEU A 87 -4.73 1.47 6.56
C LEU A 87 -3.42 0.82 7.02
N LYS A 88 -3.37 -0.51 7.02
CA LYS A 88 -2.13 -1.25 7.29
C LYS A 88 -1.77 -2.11 6.09
N ILE A 89 -0.54 -2.00 5.62
CA ILE A 89 0.00 -2.87 4.58
C ILE A 89 0.83 -3.95 5.27
N VAL A 90 0.47 -5.21 5.06
CA VAL A 90 1.16 -6.37 5.62
C VAL A 90 1.81 -7.13 4.47
N VAL A 91 3.14 -7.16 4.44
CA VAL A 91 3.90 -7.93 3.43
C VAL A 91 4.14 -9.35 3.92
N ASP A 92 4.63 -9.46 5.14
CA ASP A 92 4.79 -10.69 5.93
C ASP A 92 4.63 -10.34 7.42
N SER A 93 4.85 -11.29 8.32
CA SER A 93 4.65 -11.10 9.77
C SER A 93 5.56 -10.06 10.41
N ASP A 94 6.72 -9.77 9.81
CA ASP A 94 7.72 -8.85 10.37
C ASP A 94 7.80 -7.52 9.59
N ASN A 95 7.22 -7.47 8.38
CA ASN A 95 7.23 -6.32 7.47
C ASN A 95 5.82 -5.76 7.28
N GLU A 96 5.41 -4.92 8.22
CA GLU A 96 4.11 -4.25 8.24
C GLU A 96 4.24 -2.73 8.37
N ALA A 97 3.42 -1.96 7.65
CA ALA A 97 3.35 -0.51 7.79
C ALA A 97 1.92 -0.04 8.06
N ASP A 98 1.74 0.68 9.16
CA ASP A 98 0.54 1.45 9.44
C ASP A 98 0.66 2.84 8.82
N LEU A 99 -0.26 3.16 7.92
CA LEU A 99 -0.25 4.37 7.13
C LEU A 99 -1.53 5.16 7.37
N MET A 100 -1.39 6.45 7.62
CA MET A 100 -2.48 7.40 7.69
C MET A 100 -2.47 8.32 6.46
N VAL A 101 -3.64 8.62 5.92
CA VAL A 101 -3.79 9.46 4.72
C VAL A 101 -4.75 10.62 4.97
N GLN A 102 -4.70 11.62 4.09
CA GLN A 102 -5.44 12.87 4.27
C GLN A 102 -6.97 12.69 4.32
N SER A 103 -7.52 11.70 3.62
CA SER A 103 -8.96 11.47 3.59
C SER A 103 -9.31 9.99 3.41
N ARG A 104 -10.52 9.63 3.85
CA ARG A 104 -11.09 8.29 3.64
C ARG A 104 -11.14 7.90 2.17
N HIS A 105 -11.44 8.85 1.29
CA HIS A 105 -11.50 8.61 -0.15
C HIS A 105 -10.13 8.15 -0.68
N ILE A 106 -9.06 8.84 -0.29
CA ILE A 106 -7.69 8.47 -0.66
C ILE A 106 -7.33 7.07 -0.15
N ARG A 107 -7.68 6.78 1.11
CA ARG A 107 -7.47 5.45 1.72
C ARG A 107 -8.14 4.37 0.88
N ASP A 108 -9.41 4.56 0.54
CA ASP A 108 -10.20 3.59 -0.19
C ASP A 108 -9.67 3.39 -1.62
N VAL A 109 -9.24 4.47 -2.31
CA VAL A 109 -8.58 4.39 -3.62
C VAL A 109 -7.28 3.58 -3.54
N ILE A 110 -6.40 3.87 -2.57
CA ILE A 110 -5.15 3.13 -2.37
C ILE A 110 -5.42 1.64 -2.16
N VAL A 111 -6.37 1.33 -1.28
CA VAL A 111 -6.74 -0.05 -0.93
C VAL A 111 -7.30 -0.79 -2.14
N LEU A 112 -8.14 -0.14 -2.95
CA LEU A 112 -8.67 -0.71 -4.17
C LEU A 112 -7.58 -0.98 -5.21
N VAL A 113 -6.64 -0.04 -5.40
CA VAL A 113 -5.50 -0.23 -6.30
C VAL A 113 -4.66 -1.43 -5.86
N ILE A 114 -4.29 -1.50 -4.59
CA ILE A 114 -3.46 -2.59 -4.06
C ILE A 114 -4.17 -3.94 -4.18
N ARG A 115 -5.45 -4.03 -3.76
CA ARG A 115 -6.22 -5.28 -3.86
C ARG A 115 -6.40 -5.73 -5.31
N GLY A 116 -6.66 -4.80 -6.24
CA GLY A 116 -6.74 -5.10 -7.66
C GLY A 116 -5.42 -5.64 -8.23
N LEU A 117 -4.29 -5.06 -7.83
CA LEU A 117 -2.96 -5.55 -8.23
C LEU A 117 -2.63 -6.92 -7.64
N ALA A 118 -2.99 -7.17 -6.38
CA ALA A 118 -2.80 -8.47 -5.72
C ALA A 118 -3.64 -9.59 -6.35
N GLN A 119 -4.91 -9.31 -6.66
CA GLN A 119 -5.77 -10.23 -7.39
C GLN A 119 -5.18 -10.59 -8.75
N ARG A 120 -4.70 -9.60 -9.51
CA ARG A 120 -4.09 -9.85 -10.82
C ARG A 120 -2.83 -10.71 -10.71
N PHE A 121 -2.02 -10.54 -9.67
CA PHE A 121 -0.86 -11.41 -9.44
C PHE A 121 -1.27 -12.87 -9.25
N ASN A 122 -2.28 -13.11 -8.40
CA ASN A 122 -2.81 -14.45 -8.16
C ASN A 122 -3.43 -15.07 -9.43
N SER A 123 -4.08 -14.27 -10.28
CA SER A 123 -4.60 -14.76 -11.56
C SER A 123 -3.49 -15.02 -12.58
N THR A 124 -2.42 -14.22 -12.61
CA THR A 124 -1.35 -14.39 -13.62
C THR A 124 -0.50 -15.63 -13.32
N SER A 125 -0.19 -15.90 -12.04
CA SER A 125 0.51 -17.11 -11.63
C SER A 125 -0.30 -18.38 -11.94
N LEU A 126 -1.60 -18.37 -11.66
CA LEU A 126 -2.52 -19.46 -12.00
C LEU A 126 -2.61 -19.69 -13.52
N ASN A 127 -2.78 -18.62 -14.31
CA ASN A 127 -2.86 -18.75 -15.78
C ASN A 127 -1.52 -19.19 -16.40
N SER A 128 -0.37 -18.84 -15.81
CA SER A 128 0.90 -19.40 -16.24
C SER A 128 1.05 -20.88 -15.87
N LEU A 129 0.56 -21.28 -14.69
CA LEU A 129 0.60 -22.68 -14.25
C LEU A 129 -0.30 -23.56 -15.12
N LEU A 130 -1.52 -23.11 -15.42
CA LEU A 130 -2.48 -23.83 -16.25
C LEU A 130 -2.06 -23.94 -17.73
N LYS A 131 -1.18 -23.06 -18.21
CA LYS A 131 -0.62 -23.12 -19.57
C LYS A 131 0.55 -24.09 -19.73
N ILE A 132 1.03 -24.72 -18.65
CA ILE A 132 2.11 -25.72 -18.70
C ILE A 132 1.54 -27.13 -18.98
N GLU A 133 0.22 -27.32 -18.91
CA GLU A 133 -0.47 -28.53 -19.36
C GLU A 133 -1.11 -28.33 -20.74
N THR A 134 -0.30 -28.29 -21.80
CA THR A 134 -0.71 -28.69 -23.15
C THR A 134 0.52 -28.96 -24.00
#